data_AF-A0A0F9BCU6-F1
#
_entry.id   AF-A0A0F9BCU6-F1
#
_cell.length_a   1.000
_cell.length_b   1.000
_cell.length_c   1.000
_cell.angle_alpha   90.00
_cell.angle_beta   90.00
_cell.angle_gamma   90.00
#
_symmetry.space_group_name_H-M   'P 1'
#
loop_
_entity.id
_entity.type
_entity.pdbx_description
1 polymer ?
#
loop_
_entity_poly.entity_id
_entity_poly.type
_entity_poly.pdbx_seq_one_letter_code
_entity_poly.pdbx_strand_id
1 'polypeptide(L)'
;MKFTAKFVRWGVRTGYQGAPLTTALFCEVHDQAKECMLEQVWFAVGRQIQALRLQRGDRVSFTARVVRYRKDSQPERGVEYCLKRPTQMHKANSDRVLPLFAGV
;
A
#
# COMPACT_ATOMS: atom_id res chain seq x y z
N MET A 1 -11.43 -2.29 6.49
CA MET A 1 -11.14 -0.88 6.85
C MET A 1 -10.51 -0.20 5.64
N LYS A 2 -10.70 1.11 5.51
CA LYS A 2 -10.07 1.90 4.43
C LYS A 2 -8.70 2.41 4.88
N PHE A 3 -7.75 2.43 3.95
CA PHE A 3 -6.40 2.89 4.16
C PHE A 3 -5.98 3.78 3.00
N THR A 4 -5.00 4.64 3.26
CA THR A 4 -4.26 5.39 2.23
C THR A 4 -2.78 5.06 2.32
N ALA A 5 -2.10 5.05 1.19
CA ALA A 5 -0.65 4.83 1.14
C ALA A 5 -0.03 5.47 -0.10
N LYS A 6 1.29 5.63 -0.08
CA LYS A 6 2.08 6.17 -1.18
C LYS A 6 2.84 5.05 -1.89
N PHE A 7 2.71 4.95 -3.21
CA PHE A 7 3.44 3.97 -4.00
C PHE A 7 4.91 4.36 -4.14
N VAL A 8 5.81 3.41 -3.86
CA VAL A 8 7.27 3.64 -3.86
C VAL A 8 7.93 3.02 -5.08
N ARG A 9 7.69 1.73 -5.33
CA ARG A 9 8.31 0.96 -6.42
C ARG A 9 7.62 -0.38 -6.65
N TRP A 10 7.85 -0.93 -7.84
CA TRP A 10 7.59 -2.33 -8.17
C TRP A 10 8.73 -3.20 -7.63
N GLY A 11 8.43 -4.47 -7.38
CA GLY A 11 9.37 -5.51 -7.01
C GLY A 11 8.97 -6.86 -7.60
N VAL A 12 9.81 -7.86 -7.40
CA VAL A 12 9.55 -9.25 -7.81
C VAL A 12 9.87 -10.15 -6.63
N ARG A 13 9.02 -11.15 -6.40
CA ARG A 13 9.29 -12.26 -5.48
C ARG A 13 9.01 -13.59 -6.16
N THR A 14 9.69 -14.64 -5.72
CA THR A 14 9.38 -16.00 -6.16
C THR A 14 8.01 -16.42 -5.62
N GLY A 15 7.11 -16.81 -6.51
CA GLY A 15 5.79 -17.32 -6.18
C GLY A 15 5.79 -18.82 -5.91
N TYR A 16 4.60 -19.33 -5.62
CA TYR A 16 4.38 -20.77 -5.47
C TYR A 16 4.74 -21.47 -6.79
N GLN A 17 5.53 -22.53 -6.74
CA GLN A 17 6.10 -23.26 -7.89
C GLN A 17 7.17 -22.49 -8.71
N GLY A 18 7.77 -21.42 -8.17
CA GLY A 18 8.89 -20.74 -8.81
C GLY A 18 8.53 -19.64 -9.81
N ALA A 19 7.24 -19.46 -10.12
CA ALA A 19 6.79 -18.40 -11.02
C ALA A 19 7.00 -17.01 -10.39
N PRO A 20 7.59 -16.03 -11.11
CA PRO A 20 7.80 -14.69 -10.57
C PRO A 20 6.47 -13.98 -10.32
N LEU A 21 6.30 -13.45 -9.11
CA LEU A 21 5.18 -12.61 -8.71
C LEU A 21 5.64 -11.17 -8.62
N THR A 22 5.01 -10.29 -9.41
CA THR A 22 5.21 -8.85 -9.29
C THR A 22 4.59 -8.36 -7.99
N THR A 23 5.30 -7.50 -7.27
CA THR A 23 4.86 -6.87 -6.03
C THR A 23 4.94 -5.35 -6.12
N ALA A 24 4.15 -4.67 -5.30
CA ALA A 24 4.15 -3.21 -5.19
C ALA A 24 4.44 -2.82 -3.73
N LEU A 25 5.43 -1.96 -3.54
CA LEU A 25 5.78 -1.39 -2.25
C LEU A 25 5.03 -0.09 -2.04
N PHE A 26 4.34 0.00 -0.91
CA PHE A 26 3.70 1.21 -0.43
C PHE A 26 4.29 1.63 0.91
N CYS A 27 4.39 2.92 1.16
CA CYS A 27 4.79 3.50 2.44
C CYS A 27 3.73 4.50 2.94
N GLU A 28 3.95 5.06 4.12
CA GLU A 28 3.02 6.06 4.71
C GLU A 28 1.60 5.49 4.80
N VAL A 29 1.43 4.29 5.37
CA VAL A 29 0.13 3.62 5.40
C VAL A 29 -0.69 4.15 6.56
N HIS A 30 -1.73 4.92 6.24
CA HIS A 30 -2.61 5.54 7.22
C HIS A 30 -4.00 4.94 7.18
N ASP A 31 -4.65 4.86 8.34
CA ASP A 31 -6.06 4.49 8.45
C ASP A 31 -6.99 5.70 8.20
N GLN A 32 -8.28 5.55 8.53
CA GLN A 32 -9.26 6.63 8.37
C GLN A 32 -9.12 7.75 9.40
N ALA A 33 -8.52 7.47 10.56
CA ALA A 33 -8.21 8.46 11.58
C ALA A 33 -6.90 9.22 11.29
N LYS A 34 -6.23 8.90 10.18
CA LYS A 34 -4.89 9.40 9.79
C LYS A 34 -3.78 8.91 10.73
N GLU A 35 -4.02 7.84 11.47
CA GLU A 35 -2.98 7.20 12.27
C GLU A 35 -2.08 6.37 11.36
N CYS A 36 -0.76 6.50 11.54
CA CYS A 36 0.21 5.70 10.80
C CYS A 36 0.18 4.27 11.33
N MET A 37 -0.39 3.35 10.55
CA MET A 37 -0.54 1.96 10.94
C MET A 37 0.70 1.13 10.60
N LEU A 38 1.35 1.45 9.47
CA LEU A 38 2.52 0.74 8.97
C LEU A 38 3.42 1.72 8.21
N GLU A 39 4.72 1.63 8.47
CA GLU A 39 5.71 2.40 7.70
C GLU A 39 5.75 1.95 6.23
N GLN A 40 5.63 0.63 6.00
CA GLN A 40 5.66 0.04 4.67
C GLN A 40 4.84 -1.26 4.57
N VAL A 41 4.32 -1.54 3.38
CA VAL A 41 3.63 -2.78 3.06
C VAL A 41 3.88 -3.19 1.61
N TRP A 42 4.06 -4.49 1.40
CA TRP A 42 4.15 -5.09 0.07
C TRP A 42 2.84 -5.78 -0.29
N PHE A 43 2.31 -5.49 -1.47
CA PHE A 43 1.18 -6.21 -2.04
C PHE A 43 1.59 -6.97 -3.30
N ALA A 44 1.07 -8.19 -3.46
CA ALA A 44 1.14 -8.88 -4.74
C ALA A 44 0.28 -8.13 -5.76
N VAL A 45 0.83 -7.91 -6.96
CA VAL A 45 0.16 -7.17 -8.03
C VAL A 45 -0.80 -8.11 -8.74
N GLY A 46 -2.10 -7.88 -8.51
CA GLY A 46 -3.18 -8.44 -9.32
C GLY A 46 -3.65 -7.45 -10.39
N ARG A 47 -4.64 -7.89 -11.19
CA ARG A 47 -5.23 -7.10 -12.29
C ARG A 47 -5.61 -5.68 -11.88
N GLN A 48 -6.19 -5.50 -10.69
CA GLN A 48 -6.61 -4.18 -10.21
C GLN A 48 -5.44 -3.20 -10.03
N ILE A 49 -4.36 -3.63 -9.37
CA ILE A 49 -3.20 -2.77 -9.12
C ILE A 49 -2.47 -2.47 -10.43
N GLN A 50 -2.38 -3.45 -11.32
CA GLN A 50 -1.76 -3.28 -12.64
C GLN A 50 -2.51 -2.24 -13.48
N ALA A 51 -3.85 -2.22 -13.42
CA ALA A 51 -4.68 -1.27 -14.16
C ALA A 51 -4.49 0.19 -13.70
N LEU A 52 -4.05 0.42 -12.47
CA LEU A 52 -3.81 1.78 -11.94
C LEU A 52 -2.59 2.47 -12.53
N ARG A 53 -1.69 1.72 -13.21
CA ARG A 53 -0.46 2.24 -13.82
C ARG A 53 0.32 3.17 -12.89
N LEU A 54 0.55 2.71 -11.65
CA LEU A 54 1.14 3.51 -10.59
C LEU A 54 2.57 3.95 -10.95
N GLN A 55 2.84 5.22 -10.69
CA GLN A 55 4.15 5.85 -10.75
C GLN A 55 4.61 6.19 -9.34
N ARG A 56 5.92 6.15 -9.11
CA ARG A 56 6.52 6.48 -7.81
C ARG A 56 6.00 7.83 -7.33
N GLY A 57 5.48 7.86 -6.10
CA GLY A 57 4.88 9.05 -5.50
C GLY A 57 3.35 9.09 -5.55
N ASP A 58 2.71 8.29 -6.40
CA ASP A 58 1.24 8.21 -6.47
C ASP A 58 0.64 7.81 -5.11
N ARG A 59 -0.43 8.49 -4.72
CA ARG A 59 -1.24 8.09 -3.57
C ARG A 59 -2.39 7.20 -3.99
N VAL A 60 -2.64 6.17 -3.19
CA VAL A 60 -3.76 5.25 -3.37
C VAL A 60 -4.60 5.19 -2.11
N SER A 61 -5.89 4.96 -2.30
CA SER A 61 -6.81 4.51 -1.24
C SER A 61 -7.23 3.08 -1.52
N PHE A 62 -7.34 2.24 -0.49
CA PHE A 62 -7.78 0.84 -0.64
C PHE A 62 -8.48 0.32 0.61
N THR A 63 -9.26 -0.74 0.46
CA THR A 63 -9.86 -1.48 1.57
C THR A 63 -9.03 -2.74 1.84
N ALA A 64 -8.59 -2.93 3.09
CA ALA A 64 -7.88 -4.15 3.50
C ALA A 64 -8.41 -4.70 4.83
N ARG A 65 -8.08 -5.96 5.10
CA ARG A 65 -8.28 -6.61 6.41
C ARG A 65 -7.02 -6.45 7.24
N VAL A 66 -7.16 -5.97 8.47
CA VAL A 66 -6.10 -6.00 9.47
C VAL A 66 -6.07 -7.40 10.07
N VAL A 67 -4.96 -8.10 9.92
CA VAL A 67 -4.76 -9.42 10.50
C VAL A 67 -3.59 -9.33 11.48
N ARG A 68 -3.82 -9.72 12.73
CA ARG A 68 -2.75 -9.89 13.71
C ARG A 68 -1.86 -11.03 13.25
N TYR A 69 -0.56 -10.79 13.15
CA TYR A 69 0.42 -11.81 12.88
C TYR A 69 1.39 -11.86 14.05
N ARG A 70 1.52 -13.04 14.67
CA ARG A 70 2.62 -13.31 15.58
C ARG A 70 3.79 -13.74 14.72
N LYS A 71 4.92 -13.05 14.86
CA LYS A 71 6.18 -13.51 14.32
C LYS A 71 6.63 -14.65 15.24
N ASP A 72 6.45 -15.89 14.78
CA ASP A 72 6.55 -17.13 15.58
C ASP A 72 7.98 -17.46 16.05
N SER A 73 8.72 -16.50 16.61
CA SER A 73 10.07 -16.71 17.12
C SER A 73 10.49 -15.79 18.26
N GLN A 74 9.74 -14.74 18.61
CA GLN A 74 10.10 -13.84 19.73
C GLN A 74 8.83 -13.33 20.43
N PRO A 75 8.39 -13.96 21.53
CA PRO A 75 7.19 -13.54 22.27
C PRO A 75 7.30 -12.12 22.86
N GLU A 76 8.51 -11.58 22.95
CA GLU A 76 8.82 -10.27 23.53
C GLU A 76 8.57 -9.09 22.56
N ARG A 77 8.38 -9.34 21.26
CA ARG A 77 8.27 -8.29 20.23
C ARG A 77 6.86 -7.75 19.96
N GLY A 78 5.87 -8.09 20.79
CA GLY A 78 4.51 -7.57 20.65
C GLY A 78 3.77 -8.11 19.42
N VAL A 79 2.51 -7.70 19.25
CA VAL A 79 1.64 -8.12 18.15
C VAL A 79 1.91 -7.23 16.94
N GLU A 80 2.47 -7.78 15.86
CA GLU A 80 2.58 -7.09 14.58
C GLU A 80 1.26 -7.20 13.80
N TYR A 81 0.89 -6.14 13.10
CA TYR A 81 -0.31 -6.11 12.25
C TYR A 81 0.10 -6.22 10.77
N CYS A 82 -0.64 -7.03 10.02
CA CYS A 82 -0.46 -7.17 8.58
C CYS A 82 -1.75 -6.80 7.86
N LEU A 83 -1.64 -5.96 6.82
CA LEU A 83 -2.76 -5.71 5.91
C LEU A 83 -2.81 -6.80 4.85
N LYS A 84 -3.93 -7.52 4.79
CA LYS A 84 -4.17 -8.57 3.80
C LYS A 84 -5.33 -8.21 2.88
N ARG A 85 -5.22 -8.73 1.64
CA ARG A 85 -6.26 -8.68 0.60
C ARG A 85 -6.72 -7.25 0.31
N PRO A 86 -5.83 -6.39 -0.24
CA PRO A 86 -6.24 -5.06 -0.68
C PRO A 86 -7.28 -5.21 -1.80
N THR A 87 -8.38 -4.49 -1.67
CA THR A 87 -9.51 -4.45 -2.60
C THR A 87 -9.95 -3.01 -2.78
N GLN A 88 -10.69 -2.71 -3.86
CA GLN A 88 -11.19 -1.35 -4.12
C GLN A 88 -10.04 -0.32 -4.09
N MET A 89 -8.90 -0.66 -4.71
CA MET A 89 -7.78 0.27 -4.80
C MET A 89 -8.08 1.31 -5.89
N HIS A 90 -7.98 2.58 -5.50
CA HIS A 90 -8.13 3.74 -6.36
C HIS A 90 -6.89 4.62 -6.23
N LYS A 91 -6.36 5.11 -7.34
CA LYS A 91 -5.37 6.18 -7.35
C LYS A 91 -6.10 7.48 -6.98
N ALA A 92 -5.59 8.21 -6.00
CA ALA A 92 -6.07 9.55 -5.72
C ALA A 92 -5.75 10.42 -6.95
N ASN A 93 -6.76 11.07 -7.52
CA ASN A 93 -6.53 11.94 -8.67
C ASN A 93 -5.50 13.01 -8.27
N SER A 94 -4.40 13.11 -9.01
CA SER A 94 -3.45 14.23 -8.91
C SER A 94 -4.03 15.54 -9.47
N ASP A 95 -5.35 15.66 -9.56
CA ASP A 95 -6.06 16.81 -10.14
C ASP A 95 -6.30 17.93 -9.10
N ARG A 96 -5.31 18.12 -8.25
CA ARG A 96 -5.07 19.40 -7.59
C ARG A 96 -3.60 19.75 -7.79
N VAL A 97 -3.27 20.06 -9.03
CA VAL A 97 -2.38 21.20 -9.24
C VAL A 97 -3.15 22.38 -8.65
N LEU A 98 -2.88 22.71 -7.39
CA LEU A 98 -3.18 24.06 -6.92
C LEU A 98 -2.44 24.97 -7.90
N PRO A 99 -3.11 25.94 -8.56
CA PRO A 99 -2.41 26.87 -9.42
C PRO A 99 -1.34 27.57 -8.58
N LEU A 100 -0.09 27.17 -8.80
CA LEU A 100 1.06 27.97 -8.41
C LEU A 100 0.99 29.20 -9.31
N PHE A 101 0.76 30.35 -8.67
CA PHE A 101 0.71 31.71 -9.20
C PHE A 101 -0.59 32.14 -9.91
N ALA A 102 -1.50 32.71 -9.11
CA ALA A 102 -2.36 33.81 -9.55
C ALA A 102 -2.24 34.96 -8.52
N GLY A 103 -1.67 36.08 -8.96
CA GLY A 103 -1.54 37.35 -8.21
C GLY A 103 -0.27 37.42 -7.37
N VAL A 104 0.60 38.42 -7.48
CA VAL A 104 0.54 39.77 -8.08
C VAL A 104 1.94 40.11 -8.59
#